data_AF-A0A2E0DC22-F1
#
_entry.id   AF-A0A2E0DC22-F1
#
_cell.length_a   1.000
_cell.length_b   1.000
_cell.length_c   1.000
_cell.angle_alpha   90.00
_cell.angle_beta   90.00
_cell.angle_gamma   90.00
#
_symmetry.space_group_name_H-M   'P 1'
#
loop_
_entity.id
_entity.type
_entity.pdbx_description
1 polymer ?
#
loop_
_entity_poly.entity_id
_entity_poly.type
_entity_poly.pdbx_seq_one_letter_code
_entity_poly.pdbx_strand_id
1 'polypeptide(L)' 'NEAERDQITMSLKVDVESKMGIVSDVQQELREANARKILYSSVQSVDI' A
#
# COMPACT_ATOMS: atom_id res chain seq x y z
N ASN A 1 16.54 14.56 -3.94
CA ASN A 1 17.79 13.78 -4.07
C ASN A 1 17.42 12.29 -4.13
N GLU A 2 18.09 11.45 -4.92
CA GLU A 2 17.73 10.02 -5.06
C GLU A 2 17.80 9.29 -3.69
N ALA A 3 18.73 9.70 -2.82
CA ALA A 3 18.88 9.16 -1.46
C ALA A 3 17.65 9.36 -0.55
N GLU A 4 16.80 10.35 -0.83
CA GLU A 4 15.58 10.61 -0.06
C GLU A 4 14.45 9.65 -0.43
N ARG A 5 14.48 9.07 -1.64
CA ARG A 5 13.43 8.14 -2.10
C ARG A 5 13.39 6.86 -1.29
N ASP A 6 14.56 6.36 -0.88
CA ASP A 6 14.65 5.17 -0.02
C ASP A 6 14.18 5.44 1.42
N GLN A 7 14.02 6.69 1.82
CA GLN A 7 13.50 7.09 3.13
C GLN A 7 11.98 7.26 3.13
N ILE A 8 11.36 7.33 1.94
CA ILE A 8 9.92 7.54 1.80
C ILE A 8 9.19 6.20 1.87
N THR A 9 8.20 6.12 2.76
CA THR A 9 7.29 4.97 2.87
C THR A 9 5.88 5.38 2.49
N MET A 10 5.28 4.68 1.55
CA MET A 10 3.88 4.87 1.17
C MET A 10 3.01 4.01 2.09
N SER A 11 2.09 4.63 2.82
CA SER A 11 1.15 3.93 3.70
C SER A 11 -0.25 3.94 3.10
N LEU A 12 -0.80 2.76 2.86
CA LEU A 12 -2.16 2.56 2.36
C LEU A 12 -3.02 2.04 3.52
N LYS A 13 -4.00 2.85 3.91
CA LYS A 13 -5.06 2.44 4.82
C LYS A 13 -6.27 2.07 3.98
N VAL A 14 -6.58 0.78 3.94
CA VAL A 14 -7.60 0.22 3.07
C VAL A 14 -8.79 -0.25 3.91
N ASP A 15 -9.99 -0.04 3.41
CA ASP A 15 -11.20 -0.54 4.02
C ASP A 15 -11.28 -2.08 3.94
N VAL A 16 -11.78 -2.74 4.99
CA VAL A 16 -11.82 -4.21 5.08
C VAL A 16 -12.71 -4.86 4.02
N GLU A 17 -13.72 -4.15 3.52
CA GLU A 17 -14.62 -4.63 2.48
C GLU A 17 -14.05 -4.43 1.07
N SER A 18 -12.88 -3.76 0.96
CA SER A 18 -12.25 -3.52 -0.33
C SER A 18 -11.76 -4.81 -0.96
N LYS A 19 -12.06 -4.99 -2.25
CA LYS A 19 -11.60 -6.14 -3.02
C LYS A 19 -10.08 -6.12 -3.16
N MET A 20 -9.42 -7.23 -2.84
CA MET A 20 -7.97 -7.36 -2.96
C MET A 20 -7.41 -7.10 -4.37
N GLY A 21 -8.21 -7.32 -5.43
CA GLY A 21 -7.81 -6.98 -6.80
C GLY A 21 -7.44 -5.50 -6.95
N ILE A 22 -8.33 -4.60 -6.51
CA ILE A 22 -8.11 -3.15 -6.59
C ILE A 22 -6.89 -2.73 -5.75
N VAL A 23 -6.72 -3.32 -4.57
CA VAL A 23 -5.56 -3.05 -3.69
C VAL A 23 -4.26 -3.45 -4.38
N SER A 24 -4.26 -4.61 -5.05
CA SER A 24 -3.09 -5.14 -5.74
C SER A 24 -2.73 -4.28 -6.96
N ASP A 25 -3.73 -3.83 -7.71
CA ASP A 25 -3.55 -2.94 -8.86
C ASP A 25 -2.87 -1.63 -8.43
N VAL A 26 -3.36 -0.99 -7.36
CA VAL A 26 -2.75 0.24 -6.81
C VAL A 26 -1.32 -0.02 -6.34
N GLN A 27 -1.06 -1.14 -5.68
CA GLN A 27 0.30 -1.49 -5.25
C GLN A 27 1.25 -1.69 -6.44
N GLN A 28 0.76 -2.24 -7.55
CA GLN A 28 1.55 -2.46 -8.75
C GLN A 28 1.93 -1.13 -9.42
N GLU A 29 0.96 -0.24 -9.63
CA GLU A 29 1.19 1.11 -10.17
C GLU A 29 2.18 1.91 -9.32
N LEU A 30 2.07 1.82 -7.99
CA LEU A 30 3.03 2.48 -7.08
C LEU A 30 4.45 1.93 -7.24
N ARG A 31 4.61 0.62 -7.45
CA ARG A 31 5.92 0.01 -7.71
C ARG A 31 6.51 0.48 -9.04
N GLU A 32 5.69 0.58 -10.08
CA GLU A 32 6.09 1.13 -11.39
C GLU A 32 6.51 2.60 -11.29
N ALA A 33 5.87 3.36 -10.39
CA ALA A 33 6.25 4.72 -10.03
C ALA A 33 7.49 4.81 -9.10
N ASN A 34 8.21 3.70 -8.87
CA ASN A 34 9.39 3.60 -8.00
C ASN A 34 9.12 3.84 -6.50
N ALA A 35 7.90 3.58 -6.00
CA ALA A 35 7.65 3.50 -4.57
C ALA A 35 8.22 2.19 -4.00
N ARG A 36 9.42 2.26 -3.42
CA ARG A 36 10.19 1.09 -2.97
C ARG A 36 9.71 0.50 -1.64
N LYS A 37 9.07 1.31 -0.79
CA LYS A 37 8.53 0.92 0.52
C LYS A 37 7.04 1.19 0.55
N ILE A 38 6.24 0.13 0.46
CA ILE A 38 4.78 0.20 0.51
C ILE A 38 4.32 -0.60 1.73
N LEU A 39 3.61 0.06 2.63
CA LEU A 39 2.89 -0.54 3.73
C LEU A 39 1.40 -0.52 3.40
N TYR A 40 0.73 -1.66 3.55
CA TYR A 40 -0.72 -1.77 3.45
C TYR A 40 -1.25 -2.31 4.78
N SER A 41 -2.34 -1.71 5.25
CA SER A 41 -3.06 -2.15 6.44
C SER A 41 -4.56 -2.01 6.21
N SER A 42 -5.31 -3.04 6.58
CA SER A 42 -6.76 -2.99 6.78
C SER A 42 -7.08 -3.18 8.26
N VAL A 43 -8.28 -2.77 8.67
CA VAL A 43 -8.78 -3.12 10.01
C VAL A 43 -9.00 -4.62 10.06
N GLN A 44 -8.55 -5.26 11.15
CA GLN A 44 -8.79 -6.68 11.35
C GLN A 44 -10.31 -6.89 11.44
N SER A 45 -10.85 -7.77 10.60
CA SER A 45 -12.22 -8.23 10.76
C SER A 45 -12.31 -8.93 12.12
N VAL A 46 -12.90 -8.24 13.10
CA VAL A 46 -13.21 -8.84 14.39
C VAL A 46 -14.45 -9.68 14.15
N ASP A 47 -14.26 -10.97 13.88
CA ASP A 47 -15.34 -11.94 13.93
C ASP A 47 -15.75 -12.08 15.40
N ILE A 48 -16.89 -11.49 15.77
CA ILE A 48 -17.52 -11.60 17.11
C ILE A 48 -18.39 -12.85 17.16
#